data_AF-A0A0D0D0M6-F1
#
_entry.id   AF-A0A0D0D0M6-F1
#
_cell.length_a   1.000
_cell.length_b   1.000
_cell.length_c   1.000
_cell.angle_alpha   90.00
_cell.angle_beta   90.00
_cell.angle_gamma   90.00
#
_symmetry.space_group_name_H-M   'P 1'
#
loop_
_entity.id
_entity.type
_entity.pdbx_description
1 polymer ?
#
loop_
_entity_poly.entity_id
_entity_poly.type
_entity_poly.pdbx_seq_one_letter_code
_entity_poly.pdbx_strand_id
1 'polypeptide(L)'
;NNIFAHENWDGRNAWMYNRHPEGSIEAPTDITITPSVTFSYPYTPNPADTEEDSMAEAQSHIKATVTQWFYTSDMAHDLFYRYGFTEAASNFQQYNFGRGGAEGDSVITNVQDGSVFNNANFITPPDGQNSHCWMYLWNITSPCPDGDIEAGIVIHKLAHGLSMCLTDGPKNSGCLGWGESGSMGEGWADFTTTSVHSTSTYSDYTMGAWASNHEGGTIHNYAYSLDTTVNPLTYKTLDKPGYWGVHAIGEVWAKIL
;
A
#
# COMPACT_ATOMS: atom_id res chain seq x y z
N ASN A 1 7.37 8.81 -13.00
CA ASN A 1 6.26 8.57 -13.93
C ASN A 1 5.08 7.96 -13.19
N ASN A 2 5.33 6.95 -12.36
CA ASN A 2 4.28 6.12 -11.79
C ASN A 2 3.75 6.70 -10.46
N ILE A 3 4.61 7.32 -9.64
CA ILE A 3 4.25 7.84 -8.30
C ILE A 3 4.91 9.20 -8.01
N PHE A 4 4.18 10.07 -7.30
CA PHE A 4 4.70 11.13 -6.43
C PHE A 4 4.57 10.74 -4.94
N ALA A 5 5.69 10.58 -4.23
CA ALA A 5 5.71 10.24 -2.81
C ALA A 5 6.35 11.34 -1.97
N HIS A 6 5.72 11.72 -0.86
CA HIS A 6 6.17 12.79 0.03
C HIS A 6 5.56 12.65 1.43
N GLU A 7 6.13 13.36 2.41
CA GLU A 7 5.56 13.42 3.75
C GLU A 7 4.20 14.14 3.77
N ASN A 8 3.39 13.91 4.80
CA ASN A 8 2.22 14.75 5.08
C ASN A 8 1.83 14.85 6.56
N TRP A 9 2.77 15.23 7.43
CA TRP A 9 2.53 15.40 8.87
C TRP A 9 1.37 16.34 9.22
N ASP A 10 1.13 17.36 8.40
CA ASP A 10 0.06 18.33 8.63
C ASP A 10 -1.34 17.76 8.25
N GLY A 11 -1.41 16.58 7.62
CA GLY A 11 -2.67 15.92 7.21
C GLY A 11 -3.49 16.72 6.22
N ARG A 12 -2.85 17.51 5.34
CA ARG A 12 -3.52 18.42 4.40
C ARG A 12 -3.68 17.81 3.02
N ASN A 13 -4.64 18.33 2.24
CA ASN A 13 -4.87 17.91 0.86
C ASN A 13 -3.84 18.45 -0.13
N ALA A 14 -3.15 19.55 0.20
CA ALA A 14 -2.11 20.10 -0.66
C ALA A 14 -0.86 19.22 -0.55
N TRP A 15 -0.33 18.80 -1.71
CA TRP A 15 0.69 17.74 -1.78
C TRP A 15 1.90 18.13 -2.64
N MET A 16 1.69 18.97 -3.67
CA MET A 16 2.68 19.30 -4.71
C MET A 16 4.00 19.91 -4.19
N TYR A 17 3.96 20.55 -3.01
CA TYR A 17 5.11 21.20 -2.40
C TYR A 17 5.52 20.54 -1.07
N ASN A 18 4.97 19.37 -0.76
CA ASN A 18 5.35 18.63 0.43
C ASN A 18 6.77 18.09 0.29
N ARG A 19 7.44 17.89 1.42
CA ARG A 19 8.84 17.49 1.41
C ARG A 19 8.96 16.04 0.99
N HIS A 20 9.95 15.78 0.15
CA HIS A 20 10.38 14.44 -0.22
C HIS A 20 11.91 14.40 -0.21
N PRO A 21 12.52 13.20 -0.12
CA PRO A 21 13.96 13.05 -0.26
C PRO A 21 14.44 13.49 -1.66
N GLU A 22 15.56 14.20 -1.73
CA GLU A 22 16.21 14.59 -3.00
C GLU A 22 17.32 13.60 -3.42
N GLY A 23 17.67 12.65 -2.55
CA GLY A 23 18.83 11.79 -2.72
C GLY A 23 20.16 12.53 -2.47
N SER A 24 21.27 11.81 -2.54
CA SER A 24 22.61 12.38 -2.56
C SER A 24 23.27 12.10 -3.92
N ILE A 25 24.02 13.07 -4.42
CA ILE A 25 24.86 12.89 -5.59
C ILE A 25 26.29 12.74 -5.09
N GLU A 26 26.87 11.57 -5.22
CA GLU A 26 28.32 11.44 -5.10
C GLU A 26 28.95 11.91 -6.41
N ALA A 27 29.82 12.90 -6.34
CA ALA A 27 30.59 13.34 -7.49
C ALA A 27 31.44 12.15 -7.96
N PRO A 28 31.27 11.68 -9.21
CA PRO A 28 31.99 10.51 -9.67
C PRO A 28 33.50 10.81 -9.65
N THR A 29 34.28 9.89 -9.12
CA THR A 29 35.76 9.98 -9.13
C THR A 29 36.34 9.81 -10.54
N ASP A 30 35.52 9.31 -11.47
CA ASP A 30 35.81 9.16 -12.90
C ASP A 30 34.75 9.92 -13.72
N ILE A 31 35.18 10.89 -14.51
CA ILE A 31 34.33 11.75 -15.34
C ILE A 31 33.58 10.99 -16.45
N THR A 32 33.91 9.71 -16.68
CA THR A 32 33.17 8.83 -17.61
C THR A 32 31.96 8.14 -16.96
N ILE A 33 31.84 8.19 -15.63
CA ILE A 33 30.71 7.62 -14.89
C ILE A 33 29.59 8.66 -14.82
N THR A 34 28.38 8.26 -15.21
CA THR A 34 27.20 9.11 -15.04
C THR A 34 26.91 9.26 -13.55
N PRO A 35 26.82 10.48 -13.00
CA PRO A 35 26.48 10.67 -11.59
C PRO A 35 25.16 9.97 -11.28
N SER A 36 25.19 9.06 -10.30
CA SER A 36 24.00 8.39 -9.80
C SER A 36 23.46 9.15 -8.59
N VAL A 37 22.14 9.29 -8.52
CA VAL A 37 21.46 9.77 -7.31
C VAL A 37 21.25 8.57 -6.40
N THR A 38 21.74 8.65 -5.16
CA THR A 38 21.63 7.61 -4.16
C THR A 38 20.55 7.98 -3.14
N PHE A 39 19.59 7.09 -2.93
CA PHE A 39 18.57 7.20 -1.87
C PHE A 39 18.87 6.15 -0.81
N SER A 40 19.74 6.49 0.13
CA SER A 40 20.12 5.62 1.25
C SER A 40 20.01 6.40 2.55
N TYR A 41 19.02 6.01 3.36
CA TYR A 41 18.73 6.63 4.65
C TYR A 41 18.64 5.52 5.68
N PRO A 42 19.33 5.63 6.83
CA PRO A 42 19.24 4.62 7.87
C PRO A 42 17.81 4.56 8.43
N TYR A 43 17.35 3.34 8.72
CA TYR A 43 16.09 3.08 9.41
C TYR A 43 16.37 2.15 10.59
N THR A 44 16.50 2.74 11.78
CA THR A 44 16.76 2.01 13.02
C THR A 44 15.94 2.68 14.13
N PRO A 45 14.62 2.40 14.21
CA PRO A 45 13.75 3.01 15.20
C PRO A 45 14.14 2.56 16.62
N ASN A 46 14.28 3.52 17.52
CA ASN A 46 14.61 3.30 18.92
C ASN A 46 13.35 3.24 19.79
N PRO A 47 13.38 2.50 20.91
CA PRO A 47 12.34 2.59 21.94
C PRO A 47 12.10 4.03 22.38
N ALA A 48 10.82 4.41 22.45
CA ALA A 48 10.38 5.70 22.95
C ALA A 48 9.61 5.53 24.26
N ASP A 49 9.80 6.46 25.21
CA ASP A 49 9.13 6.41 26.52
C ASP A 49 7.76 7.11 26.51
N THR A 50 7.54 8.03 25.55
CA THR A 50 6.31 8.80 25.42
C THR A 50 5.77 8.75 23.99
N GLU A 51 4.48 9.06 23.82
CA GLU A 51 3.87 9.20 22.49
C GLU A 51 4.52 10.32 21.67
N GLU A 52 4.89 11.43 22.32
CA GLU A 52 5.60 12.55 21.66
C GLU A 52 6.97 12.11 21.13
N ASP A 53 7.76 11.42 21.95
CA ASP A 53 9.06 10.89 21.53
C ASP A 53 8.91 9.84 20.42
N SER A 54 7.85 9.02 20.50
CA SER A 54 7.53 7.99 19.51
C SER A 54 7.20 8.61 18.13
N MET A 55 6.43 9.69 18.13
CA MET A 55 6.13 10.47 16.92
C MET A 55 7.38 11.15 16.36
N ALA A 56 8.20 11.75 17.23
CA ALA A 56 9.48 12.36 16.83
C ALA A 56 10.45 11.32 16.25
N GLU A 57 10.48 10.11 16.81
CA GLU A 57 11.28 8.99 16.30
C GLU A 57 10.82 8.62 14.89
N ALA A 58 9.53 8.38 14.66
CA ALA A 58 8.98 8.10 13.33
C ALA A 58 9.32 9.22 12.33
N GLN A 59 9.20 10.49 12.77
CA GLN A 59 9.54 11.65 11.97
C GLN A 59 11.02 11.76 11.61
N SER A 60 11.91 11.31 12.49
CA SER A 60 13.34 11.29 12.18
C SER A 60 13.67 10.34 11.00
N HIS A 61 12.83 9.33 10.75
CA HIS A 61 13.01 8.33 9.69
C HIS A 61 12.24 8.63 8.39
N ILE A 62 11.53 9.75 8.30
CA ILE A 62 10.65 10.09 7.15
C ILE A 62 11.33 9.92 5.78
N LYS A 63 12.64 10.22 5.67
CA LYS A 63 13.36 10.07 4.40
C LYS A 63 13.48 8.61 3.97
N ALA A 64 13.77 7.73 4.92
CA ALA A 64 13.82 6.29 4.66
C ALA A 64 12.42 5.78 4.30
N THR A 65 11.39 6.21 5.04
CA THR A 65 10.01 5.82 4.80
C THR A 65 9.50 6.23 3.42
N VAL A 66 9.66 7.50 3.03
CA VAL A 66 9.26 7.96 1.68
C VAL A 66 9.99 7.18 0.59
N THR A 67 11.28 6.90 0.80
CA THR A 67 12.08 6.11 -0.15
C THR A 67 11.59 4.67 -0.25
N GLN A 68 11.29 4.01 0.88
CA GLN A 68 10.78 2.64 0.93
C GLN A 68 9.42 2.52 0.25
N TRP A 69 8.51 3.44 0.52
CA TRP A 69 7.19 3.46 -0.11
C TRP A 69 7.32 3.67 -1.62
N PHE A 70 8.13 4.64 -2.05
CA PHE A 70 8.42 4.91 -3.47
C PHE A 70 8.99 3.68 -4.18
N TYR A 71 10.00 3.03 -3.59
CA TYR A 71 10.56 1.79 -4.12
C TYR A 71 9.51 0.68 -4.25
N THR A 72 8.75 0.42 -3.20
CA THR A 72 7.78 -0.68 -3.16
C THR A 72 6.67 -0.47 -4.20
N SER A 73 6.20 0.76 -4.33
CA SER A 73 5.13 1.12 -5.26
C SER A 73 5.57 1.07 -6.73
N ASP A 74 6.78 1.53 -7.07
CA ASP A 74 7.32 1.39 -8.41
C ASP A 74 7.53 -0.10 -8.78
N MET A 75 8.03 -0.91 -7.84
CA MET A 75 8.16 -2.36 -8.04
C MET A 75 6.80 -3.04 -8.24
N ALA A 76 5.78 -2.64 -7.48
CA ALA A 76 4.42 -3.15 -7.63
C ALA A 76 3.79 -2.71 -8.96
N HIS A 77 3.99 -1.45 -9.38
CA HIS A 77 3.57 -0.96 -10.69
C HIS A 77 4.15 -1.84 -11.80
N ASP A 78 5.47 -2.06 -11.81
CA ASP A 78 6.15 -2.84 -12.85
C ASP A 78 5.72 -4.31 -12.85
N LEU A 79 5.45 -4.87 -11.66
CA LEU A 79 4.86 -6.19 -11.53
C LEU A 79 3.47 -6.24 -12.17
N PHE A 80 2.57 -5.33 -11.83
CA PHE A 80 1.22 -5.29 -12.38
C PHE A 80 1.24 -5.04 -13.89
N TYR A 81 2.14 -4.18 -14.37
CA TYR A 81 2.35 -3.94 -15.80
C TYR A 81 2.70 -5.21 -16.55
N ARG A 82 3.59 -6.04 -15.98
CA ARG A 82 3.97 -7.34 -16.55
C ARG A 82 2.80 -8.31 -16.67
N TYR A 83 1.79 -8.17 -15.82
CA TYR A 83 0.56 -8.95 -15.84
C TYR A 83 -0.59 -8.27 -16.61
N GLY A 84 -0.32 -7.17 -17.33
CA GLY A 84 -1.25 -6.56 -18.27
C GLY A 84 -1.92 -5.28 -17.77
N PHE A 85 -1.61 -4.81 -16.56
CA PHE A 85 -2.05 -3.49 -16.09
C PHE A 85 -1.19 -2.39 -16.74
N THR A 86 -1.48 -2.15 -18.01
CA THR A 86 -0.79 -1.21 -18.90
C THR A 86 -1.59 0.08 -19.06
N GLU A 87 -1.06 1.03 -19.82
CA GLU A 87 -1.71 2.31 -20.13
C GLU A 87 -3.11 2.11 -20.72
N ALA A 88 -3.25 1.20 -21.69
CA ALA A 88 -4.54 0.88 -22.28
C ALA A 88 -5.53 0.19 -21.31
N ALA A 89 -5.02 -0.37 -20.21
CA ALA A 89 -5.79 -0.94 -19.12
C ALA A 89 -5.92 0.00 -17.92
N SER A 90 -5.61 1.29 -18.10
CA SER A 90 -5.77 2.35 -17.09
C SER A 90 -4.88 2.17 -15.86
N ASN A 91 -3.60 1.89 -16.11
CA ASN A 91 -2.57 1.95 -15.07
C ASN A 91 -2.24 3.39 -14.66
N PHE A 92 -1.49 3.54 -13.58
CA PHE A 92 -1.18 4.86 -13.00
C PHE A 92 0.10 5.44 -13.57
N GLN A 93 0.01 6.34 -14.55
CA GLN A 93 1.17 6.97 -15.16
C GLN A 93 0.92 8.44 -15.51
N GLN A 94 1.88 9.30 -15.14
CA GLN A 94 1.82 10.72 -15.49
C GLN A 94 1.92 10.93 -17.01
N TYR A 95 2.66 10.06 -17.70
CA TYR A 95 2.84 10.07 -19.15
C TYR A 95 2.73 8.65 -19.71
N ASN A 96 1.88 8.48 -20.73
CA ASN A 96 1.61 7.17 -21.35
C ASN A 96 2.42 6.92 -22.62
N PHE A 97 3.20 7.91 -23.07
CA PHE A 97 4.06 7.80 -24.27
C PHE A 97 3.32 7.36 -25.54
N GLY A 98 2.02 7.69 -25.65
CA GLY A 98 1.17 7.30 -26.77
C GLY A 98 0.74 5.82 -26.80
N ARG A 99 0.84 5.09 -25.68
CA ARG A 99 0.51 3.66 -25.60
C ARG A 99 -0.96 3.35 -25.29
N GLY A 100 -1.80 4.38 -25.12
CA GLY A 100 -3.22 4.25 -24.79
C GLY A 100 -3.54 4.85 -23.43
N GLY A 101 -4.77 4.65 -22.95
CA GLY A 101 -5.25 5.20 -21.68
C GLY A 101 -5.39 6.72 -21.68
N ALA A 102 -5.96 7.24 -20.60
CA ALA A 102 -5.78 8.65 -20.24
C ALA A 102 -4.48 8.80 -19.42
N GLU A 103 -3.78 9.91 -19.60
CA GLU A 103 -2.53 10.20 -18.88
C GLU A 103 -2.78 11.17 -17.73
N GLY A 104 -1.79 11.31 -16.85
CA GLY A 104 -1.84 12.27 -15.76
C GLY A 104 -2.46 11.72 -14.48
N ASP A 105 -2.35 10.42 -14.28
CA ASP A 105 -2.99 9.68 -13.20
C ASP A 105 -2.03 8.83 -12.37
N SER A 106 -0.76 9.23 -12.33
CA SER A 106 0.19 8.68 -11.35
C SER A 106 -0.38 8.67 -9.94
N VAL A 107 0.05 7.73 -9.12
CA VAL A 107 -0.35 7.70 -7.71
C VAL A 107 0.31 8.86 -6.96
N ILE A 108 -0.46 9.58 -6.15
CA ILE A 108 0.04 10.53 -5.16
C ILE A 108 -0.06 9.84 -3.81
N THR A 109 1.03 9.82 -3.04
CA THR A 109 1.00 9.24 -1.70
C THR A 109 1.42 10.23 -0.62
N ASN A 110 0.66 10.20 0.46
CA ASN A 110 0.96 10.87 1.70
C ASN A 110 1.54 9.83 2.67
N VAL A 111 2.86 9.90 2.82
CA VAL A 111 3.64 9.05 3.74
C VAL A 111 3.60 9.65 5.14
N GLN A 112 3.38 8.81 6.15
CA GLN A 112 3.21 9.23 7.55
C GLN A 112 2.21 10.40 7.66
N ASP A 113 1.06 10.25 7.03
CA ASP A 113 0.02 11.27 7.02
C ASP A 113 -0.53 11.49 8.44
N GLY A 114 -0.50 12.74 8.91
CA GLY A 114 -0.86 13.07 10.30
C GLY A 114 -2.36 13.20 10.58
N SER A 115 -3.23 12.91 9.62
CA SER A 115 -4.68 13.09 9.80
C SER A 115 -5.33 12.01 10.66
N VAL A 116 -4.80 10.78 10.65
CA VAL A 116 -5.35 9.60 11.34
C VAL A 116 -4.21 8.65 11.74
N PHE A 117 -4.50 7.63 12.56
CA PHE A 117 -3.60 6.54 12.94
C PHE A 117 -4.22 5.16 12.64
N ASN A 118 -3.39 4.12 12.64
CA ASN A 118 -3.77 2.71 12.60
C ASN A 118 -4.59 2.27 11.37
N ASN A 119 -4.30 2.85 10.21
CA ASN A 119 -4.99 2.51 8.97
C ASN A 119 -4.14 2.87 7.75
N ALA A 120 -4.72 2.69 6.57
CA ALA A 120 -4.31 3.36 5.35
C ALA A 120 -5.49 3.39 4.36
N ASN A 121 -5.53 4.38 3.49
CA ASN A 121 -6.62 4.60 2.55
C ASN A 121 -6.09 4.78 1.13
N PHE A 122 -6.85 4.30 0.14
CA PHE A 122 -6.56 4.51 -1.28
C PHE A 122 -7.86 4.90 -1.98
N ILE A 123 -7.81 5.95 -2.79
CA ILE A 123 -8.91 6.29 -3.69
C ILE A 123 -8.45 6.16 -5.13
N THR A 124 -9.34 5.64 -5.96
CA THR A 124 -9.09 5.40 -7.38
C THR A 124 -10.16 6.10 -8.18
N PRO A 125 -9.95 7.37 -8.58
CA PRO A 125 -10.85 8.03 -9.52
C PRO A 125 -10.75 7.36 -10.91
N PRO A 126 -11.65 7.69 -11.85
CA PRO A 126 -11.54 7.22 -13.23
C PRO A 126 -10.22 7.64 -13.89
N ASP A 127 -9.78 6.84 -14.86
CA ASP A 127 -8.56 6.98 -15.68
C ASP A 127 -8.29 8.44 -16.10
N GLY A 128 -7.03 8.88 -15.97
CA GLY A 128 -6.62 10.26 -16.22
C GLY A 128 -6.80 11.22 -15.03
N GLN A 129 -7.09 10.70 -13.84
CA GLN A 129 -7.05 11.45 -12.58
C GLN A 129 -6.15 10.74 -11.57
N ASN A 130 -5.33 11.50 -10.86
CA ASN A 130 -4.43 10.93 -9.87
C ASN A 130 -5.20 10.19 -8.76
N SER A 131 -4.84 8.92 -8.55
CA SER A 131 -5.19 8.21 -7.33
C SER A 131 -4.44 8.79 -6.14
N HIS A 132 -5.07 8.77 -4.97
CA HIS A 132 -4.45 9.24 -3.74
C HIS A 132 -4.37 8.11 -2.72
N CYS A 133 -3.19 7.93 -2.15
CA CYS A 133 -2.92 7.02 -1.05
C CYS A 133 -2.57 7.83 0.20
N TRP A 134 -3.13 7.42 1.34
CA TRP A 134 -2.78 7.94 2.65
C TRP A 134 -2.33 6.78 3.51
N MET A 135 -1.11 6.88 4.01
CA MET A 135 -0.52 5.89 4.89
C MET A 135 -0.31 6.52 6.26
N TYR A 136 -0.54 5.74 7.30
CA TYR A 136 -0.54 6.25 8.66
C TYR A 136 0.42 5.49 9.56
N LEU A 137 0.87 6.19 10.60
CA LEU A 137 1.53 5.58 11.74
C LEU A 137 0.53 4.77 12.57
N TRP A 138 1.05 3.80 13.31
CA TRP A 138 0.27 2.95 14.21
C TRP A 138 0.62 3.27 15.67
N ASN A 139 -0.30 3.88 16.42
CA ASN A 139 -0.03 4.37 17.78
C ASN A 139 -0.39 3.36 18.90
N ILE A 140 -0.14 2.08 18.62
CA ILE A 140 -0.51 0.94 19.47
C ILE A 140 0.67 0.34 20.24
N THR A 141 1.90 0.66 19.83
CA THR A 141 3.15 0.30 20.53
C THR A 141 4.08 1.49 20.59
N SER A 142 5.17 1.35 21.37
CA SER A 142 6.23 2.35 21.43
C SER A 142 7.58 1.72 21.08
N PRO A 143 8.27 2.19 20.01
CA PRO A 143 7.85 3.28 19.13
C PRO A 143 6.66 2.88 18.26
N CYS A 144 5.97 3.88 17.68
CA CYS A 144 4.84 3.70 16.79
C CYS A 144 5.33 3.02 15.51
N PRO A 145 4.80 1.84 15.14
CA PRO A 145 5.15 1.22 13.87
C PRO A 145 4.69 2.10 12.71
N ASP A 146 5.51 2.13 11.68
CA ASP A 146 5.27 2.94 10.50
C ASP A 146 4.66 2.11 9.38
N GLY A 147 3.34 2.25 9.15
CA GLY A 147 2.61 1.43 8.19
C GLY A 147 3.16 1.51 6.76
N ASP A 148 3.86 2.59 6.42
CA ASP A 148 4.55 2.78 5.13
C ASP A 148 5.73 1.83 4.90
N ILE A 149 6.34 1.31 5.97
CA ILE A 149 7.47 0.36 5.90
C ILE A 149 6.95 -1.09 5.74
N GLU A 150 5.70 -1.36 6.11
CA GLU A 150 5.10 -2.67 5.89
C GLU A 150 4.65 -2.82 4.43
N ALA A 151 5.49 -3.45 3.60
CA ALA A 151 5.23 -3.66 2.18
C ALA A 151 3.85 -4.27 1.90
N GLY A 152 3.34 -5.10 2.82
CA GLY A 152 2.01 -5.69 2.68
C GLY A 152 0.88 -4.66 2.68
N ILE A 153 0.96 -3.64 3.53
CA ILE A 153 -0.05 -2.56 3.54
C ILE A 153 0.09 -1.73 2.26
N VAL A 154 1.31 -1.42 1.82
CA VAL A 154 1.54 -0.66 0.58
C VAL A 154 0.96 -1.37 -0.64
N ILE A 155 1.27 -2.66 -0.82
CA ILE A 155 0.79 -3.46 -1.95
C ILE A 155 -0.73 -3.62 -1.90
N HIS A 156 -1.31 -3.83 -0.72
CA HIS A 156 -2.77 -3.87 -0.53
C HIS A 156 -3.44 -2.61 -1.07
N LYS A 157 -2.92 -1.42 -0.72
CA LYS A 157 -3.50 -0.15 -1.17
C LYS A 157 -3.38 0.03 -2.68
N LEU A 158 -2.26 -0.36 -3.28
CA LEU A 158 -2.11 -0.34 -4.74
C LEU A 158 -3.01 -1.35 -5.45
N ALA A 159 -3.29 -2.49 -4.82
CA ALA A 159 -4.19 -3.51 -5.35
C ALA A 159 -5.68 -3.10 -5.32
N HIS A 160 -6.07 -2.16 -4.43
CA HIS A 160 -7.36 -1.47 -4.61
C HIS A 160 -7.39 -0.71 -5.94
N GLY A 161 -6.34 0.05 -6.26
CA GLY A 161 -6.22 0.74 -7.53
C GLY A 161 -6.34 -0.21 -8.73
N LEU A 162 -5.60 -1.31 -8.70
CA LEU A 162 -5.66 -2.35 -9.72
C LEU A 162 -7.08 -2.90 -9.93
N SER A 163 -7.73 -3.36 -8.85
CA SER A 163 -9.07 -3.97 -8.94
C SER A 163 -10.15 -2.97 -9.35
N MET A 164 -10.06 -1.73 -8.87
CA MET A 164 -11.00 -0.65 -9.21
C MET A 164 -10.88 -0.22 -10.68
N CYS A 165 -9.67 -0.06 -11.21
CA CYS A 165 -9.49 0.30 -12.63
C CYS A 165 -9.97 -0.81 -13.57
N LEU A 166 -9.73 -2.07 -13.23
CA LEU A 166 -10.06 -3.20 -14.09
C LEU A 166 -11.54 -3.60 -14.03
N THR A 167 -12.24 -3.31 -12.92
CA THR A 167 -13.65 -3.69 -12.77
C THR A 167 -14.58 -2.67 -13.46
N ASP A 168 -15.21 -3.09 -14.56
CA ASP A 168 -16.08 -2.26 -15.44
C ASP A 168 -15.34 -1.15 -16.24
N GLY A 169 -14.01 -1.17 -16.18
CA GLY A 169 -13.12 -0.43 -17.07
C GLY A 169 -12.84 1.03 -16.71
N PRO A 170 -12.05 1.73 -17.55
CA PRO A 170 -11.35 2.98 -17.24
C PRO A 170 -12.20 4.11 -16.66
N LYS A 171 -13.48 4.16 -17.05
CA LYS A 171 -14.36 5.32 -16.82
C LYS A 171 -15.27 5.15 -15.62
N ASN A 172 -15.26 3.98 -14.97
CA ASN A 172 -16.18 3.69 -13.88
C ASN A 172 -15.46 3.13 -12.65
N SER A 173 -15.26 4.00 -11.66
CA SER A 173 -14.71 3.63 -10.35
C SER A 173 -15.78 3.38 -9.29
N GLY A 174 -17.01 3.03 -9.68
CA GLY A 174 -18.12 2.79 -8.75
C GLY A 174 -18.35 1.31 -8.41
N CYS A 175 -17.62 0.40 -9.04
CA CYS A 175 -18.03 -1.00 -9.17
C CYS A 175 -17.78 -1.85 -7.92
N LEU A 176 -16.76 -1.48 -7.14
CA LEU A 176 -16.44 -2.12 -5.85
C LEU A 176 -16.74 -1.15 -4.69
N GLY A 177 -17.74 -0.28 -4.83
CA GLY A 177 -18.01 0.77 -3.84
C GLY A 177 -18.80 0.31 -2.59
N TRP A 178 -19.43 -0.87 -2.61
CA TRP A 178 -20.31 -1.30 -1.51
C TRP A 178 -20.57 -2.81 -1.50
N GLY A 179 -20.96 -3.32 -0.32
CA GLY A 179 -21.45 -4.69 -0.15
C GLY A 179 -20.41 -5.74 -0.55
N GLU A 180 -20.87 -6.86 -1.08
CA GLU A 180 -20.00 -7.99 -1.45
C GLU A 180 -18.97 -7.63 -2.54
N SER A 181 -19.28 -6.74 -3.48
CA SER A 181 -18.31 -6.32 -4.49
C SER A 181 -17.17 -5.50 -3.89
N GLY A 182 -17.47 -4.56 -2.99
CA GLY A 182 -16.43 -3.85 -2.25
C GLY A 182 -15.58 -4.76 -1.39
N SER A 183 -16.19 -5.78 -0.78
CA SER A 183 -15.48 -6.80 -0.02
C SER A 183 -14.54 -7.64 -0.87
N MET A 184 -14.94 -8.00 -2.10
CA MET A 184 -14.02 -8.67 -3.03
C MET A 184 -12.81 -7.77 -3.37
N GLY A 185 -13.01 -6.44 -3.41
CA GLY A 185 -11.92 -5.45 -3.50
C GLY A 185 -10.89 -5.57 -2.38
N GLU A 186 -11.33 -5.72 -1.13
CA GLU A 186 -10.43 -6.02 0.00
C GLU A 186 -9.74 -7.38 -0.17
N GLY A 187 -10.49 -8.42 -0.56
CA GLY A 187 -9.94 -9.77 -0.70
C GLY A 187 -8.93 -9.91 -1.84
N TRP A 188 -9.11 -9.22 -2.97
CA TRP A 188 -8.11 -9.16 -4.04
C TRP A 188 -6.86 -8.41 -3.60
N ALA A 189 -6.99 -7.40 -2.74
CA ALA A 189 -5.85 -6.66 -2.21
C ALA A 189 -5.00 -7.53 -1.26
N ASP A 190 -5.63 -8.27 -0.37
CA ASP A 190 -4.96 -9.26 0.49
C ASP A 190 -4.34 -10.40 -0.33
N PHE A 191 -5.08 -10.96 -1.28
CA PHE A 191 -4.59 -12.04 -2.15
C PHE A 191 -3.38 -11.60 -2.98
N THR A 192 -3.43 -10.40 -3.56
CA THR A 192 -2.31 -9.84 -4.34
C THR A 192 -1.07 -9.70 -3.45
N THR A 193 -1.26 -9.16 -2.25
CA THR A 193 -0.17 -8.97 -1.28
C THR A 193 0.46 -10.29 -0.86
N THR A 194 -0.36 -11.26 -0.43
CA THR A 194 0.11 -12.59 -0.01
C THR A 194 0.77 -13.34 -1.16
N SER A 195 0.28 -13.21 -2.38
CA SER A 195 0.90 -13.76 -3.58
C SER A 195 2.30 -13.17 -3.83
N VAL A 196 2.47 -11.87 -3.65
CA VAL A 196 3.79 -11.20 -3.80
C VAL A 196 4.78 -11.65 -2.72
N HIS A 197 4.31 -11.86 -1.49
CA HIS A 197 5.14 -12.38 -0.39
C HIS A 197 5.36 -13.90 -0.43
N SER A 198 4.66 -14.60 -1.32
CA SER A 198 4.77 -16.05 -1.45
C SER A 198 6.17 -16.49 -1.90
N THR A 199 6.62 -17.62 -1.38
CA THR A 199 7.89 -18.24 -1.82
C THR A 199 7.62 -19.64 -2.37
N SER A 200 8.65 -20.30 -2.88
CA SER A 200 8.52 -21.70 -3.31
C SER A 200 8.14 -22.66 -2.18
N THR A 201 8.36 -22.26 -0.93
CA THR A 201 7.96 -23.02 0.25
C THR A 201 6.64 -22.47 0.77
N TYR A 202 5.67 -23.36 0.94
CA TYR A 202 4.36 -23.02 1.51
C TYR A 202 4.50 -22.48 2.94
N SER A 203 3.75 -21.42 3.21
CA SER A 203 3.59 -20.80 4.52
C SER A 203 2.18 -20.24 4.64
N ASP A 204 1.69 -20.14 5.86
CA ASP A 204 0.48 -19.37 6.17
C ASP A 204 0.84 -17.89 6.19
N TYR A 205 -0.03 -17.02 5.67
CA TYR A 205 0.24 -15.59 5.57
C TYR A 205 -0.73 -14.76 6.41
N THR A 206 -0.21 -13.71 7.01
CA THR A 206 -0.96 -12.75 7.82
C THR A 206 -0.87 -11.36 7.21
N MET A 207 -1.87 -10.52 7.45
CA MET A 207 -1.85 -9.11 7.05
C MET A 207 -1.69 -8.18 8.25
N GLY A 208 -0.92 -7.11 8.08
CA GLY A 208 -0.76 -6.04 9.06
C GLY A 208 -0.03 -6.48 10.33
N ALA A 209 0.66 -7.62 10.33
CA ALA A 209 1.13 -8.29 11.54
C ALA A 209 2.06 -7.42 12.38
N TRP A 210 3.01 -6.76 11.72
CA TRP A 210 4.03 -5.95 12.37
C TRP A 210 3.45 -4.59 12.76
N ALA A 211 2.76 -3.91 11.85
CA ALA A 211 2.21 -2.59 12.10
C ALA A 211 1.10 -2.59 13.16
N SER A 212 0.26 -3.64 13.18
CA SER A 212 -0.87 -3.76 14.11
C SER A 212 -0.55 -4.41 15.45
N ASN A 213 0.66 -4.99 15.60
CA ASN A 213 1.10 -5.70 16.80
C ASN A 213 -0.02 -6.55 17.46
N HIS A 214 -0.89 -7.14 16.63
CA HIS A 214 -2.11 -7.76 17.11
C HIS A 214 -1.78 -9.12 17.72
N GLU A 215 -2.47 -9.49 18.80
CA GLU A 215 -2.33 -10.82 19.39
C GLU A 215 -2.86 -11.86 18.39
N GLY A 216 -2.00 -12.78 17.93
CA GLY A 216 -2.31 -13.70 16.83
C GLY A 216 -1.71 -13.30 15.49
N GLY A 217 -1.10 -12.12 15.41
CA GLY A 217 -0.24 -11.71 14.29
C GLY A 217 -0.98 -11.29 13.03
N THR A 218 -2.27 -10.98 13.07
CA THR A 218 -2.99 -10.42 11.92
C THR A 218 -4.14 -9.51 12.34
N ILE A 219 -4.48 -8.55 11.46
CA ILE A 219 -5.69 -7.71 11.60
C ILE A 219 -7.00 -8.43 11.25
N HIS A 220 -6.91 -9.62 10.66
CA HIS A 220 -8.05 -10.46 10.28
C HIS A 220 -8.41 -11.47 11.38
N ASN A 221 -9.49 -12.22 11.20
CA ASN A 221 -9.88 -13.25 12.17
C ASN A 221 -8.95 -14.48 12.12
N TYR A 222 -8.39 -14.78 10.95
CA TYR A 222 -7.54 -15.93 10.70
C TYR A 222 -6.37 -15.57 9.77
N ALA A 223 -5.25 -16.28 9.91
CA ALA A 223 -4.22 -16.28 8.86
C ALA A 223 -4.76 -16.91 7.57
N TYR A 224 -4.23 -16.53 6.42
CA TYR A 224 -4.53 -17.14 5.12
C TYR A 224 -3.92 -18.54 5.06
N SER A 225 -4.74 -19.50 5.49
CA SER A 225 -4.56 -20.95 5.56
C SER A 225 -4.75 -21.69 4.23
N LEU A 226 -4.10 -22.82 3.96
CA LEU A 226 -4.73 -23.96 3.28
C LEU A 226 -5.29 -24.98 4.28
N ASP A 227 -4.80 -24.97 5.51
CA ASP A 227 -5.33 -25.79 6.60
C ASP A 227 -6.65 -25.20 7.10
N THR A 228 -7.74 -25.96 6.93
CA THR A 228 -9.08 -25.56 7.37
C THR A 228 -9.27 -25.53 8.88
N THR A 229 -8.32 -26.07 9.65
CA THR A 229 -8.29 -25.94 11.11
C THR A 229 -7.71 -24.59 11.55
N VAL A 230 -6.79 -24.02 10.75
CA VAL A 230 -6.24 -22.68 10.96
C VAL A 230 -7.19 -21.62 10.41
N ASN A 231 -7.68 -21.80 9.19
CA ASN A 231 -8.65 -20.89 8.57
C ASN A 231 -9.91 -21.66 8.10
N PRO A 232 -10.98 -21.67 8.92
CA PRO A 232 -12.21 -22.41 8.66
C PRO A 232 -13.21 -21.62 7.80
N LEU A 233 -12.80 -20.50 7.19
CA LEU A 233 -13.71 -19.65 6.42
C LEU A 233 -14.20 -20.35 5.15
N THR A 234 -15.48 -20.17 4.87
CA THR A 234 -16.15 -20.63 3.65
C THR A 234 -17.14 -19.55 3.24
N TYR A 235 -17.69 -19.60 2.02
CA TYR A 235 -18.71 -18.64 1.60
C TYR A 235 -19.92 -18.61 2.55
N LYS A 236 -20.29 -19.74 3.16
CA LYS A 236 -21.36 -19.81 4.17
C LYS A 236 -21.04 -19.05 5.47
N THR A 237 -19.77 -18.71 5.72
CA THR A 237 -19.40 -17.87 6.87
C THR A 237 -20.02 -16.47 6.77
N LEU A 238 -20.35 -15.99 5.56
CA LEU A 238 -21.01 -14.69 5.37
C LEU A 238 -22.41 -14.62 6.02
N ASP A 239 -23.06 -15.76 6.28
CA ASP A 239 -24.33 -15.81 7.02
C ASP A 239 -24.16 -15.54 8.53
N LYS A 240 -22.93 -15.53 9.05
CA LYS A 240 -22.66 -15.41 10.49
C LYS A 240 -22.67 -13.93 10.94
N PRO A 241 -23.09 -13.65 12.19
CA PRO A 241 -22.91 -12.34 12.79
C PRO A 241 -21.43 -11.90 12.75
N GLY A 242 -21.18 -10.63 12.40
CA GLY A 242 -19.83 -10.07 12.29
C GLY A 242 -19.29 -9.97 10.87
N TYR A 243 -19.85 -10.70 9.90
CA TYR A 243 -19.43 -10.68 8.49
C TYR A 243 -20.25 -9.70 7.63
N TRP A 244 -20.34 -8.45 8.09
CA TRP A 244 -21.06 -7.37 7.39
C TRP A 244 -20.13 -6.22 6.94
N GLY A 245 -18.93 -6.13 7.52
CA GLY A 245 -17.89 -5.18 7.09
C GLY A 245 -17.11 -5.69 5.88
N VAL A 246 -16.68 -4.77 5.01
CA VAL A 246 -15.99 -5.13 3.76
C VAL A 246 -14.72 -5.95 3.99
N HIS A 247 -13.94 -5.65 5.03
CA HIS A 247 -12.74 -6.42 5.37
C HIS A 247 -13.05 -7.84 5.84
N ALA A 248 -14.10 -8.04 6.65
CA ALA A 248 -14.45 -9.38 7.16
C ALA A 248 -14.96 -10.29 6.04
N ILE A 249 -15.73 -9.74 5.11
CA ILE A 249 -16.19 -10.47 3.92
C ILE A 249 -15.00 -10.68 2.96
N GLY A 250 -14.13 -9.68 2.81
CA GLY A 250 -12.92 -9.75 1.99
C GLY A 250 -11.94 -10.83 2.44
N GLU A 251 -11.81 -11.06 3.75
CA GLU A 251 -11.03 -12.17 4.32
C GLU A 251 -11.53 -13.53 3.82
N VAL A 252 -12.85 -13.71 3.71
CA VAL A 252 -13.44 -14.94 3.15
C VAL A 252 -13.09 -15.07 1.67
N TRP A 253 -13.14 -13.97 0.91
CA TRP A 253 -12.80 -13.96 -0.51
C TRP A 253 -11.33 -14.28 -0.76
N ALA A 254 -10.42 -13.62 -0.05
CA ALA A 254 -8.98 -13.86 -0.13
C ALA A 254 -8.61 -15.30 0.22
N LYS A 255 -9.29 -15.91 1.19
CA LYS A 255 -9.11 -17.33 1.55
C LYS A 255 -9.57 -18.30 0.45
N ILE A 256 -10.52 -17.91 -0.41
CA ILE A 256 -11.00 -18.75 -1.51
C ILE A 256 -10.02 -18.74 -2.69
N LEU A 257 -9.33 -17.62 -2.93
CA LEU A 257 -8.34 -17.44 -3.98
C LEU A 257 -7.04 -18.21 -3.70
#